data_AF-A0A2S8ZSA7-F1
#
_entry.id   AF-A0A2S8ZSA7-F1
#
_cell.length_a   1.000
_cell.length_b   1.000
_cell.length_c   1.000
_cell.angle_alpha   90.00
_cell.angle_beta   90.00
_cell.angle_gamma   90.00
#
_symmetry.space_group_name_H-M   'P 1'
#
loop_
_entity.id
_entity.type
_entity.pdbx_description
1 polymer ?
#
loop_
_entity_poly.entity_id
_entity_poly.type
_entity_poly.pdbx_seq_one_letter_code
_entity_poly.pdbx_strand_id
1 'polypeptide(L)'
;MKLIKNIILALSLVGANSINAQQKPIKYESFKIEDGEFKFNGQAVKLHSGEIHYARIPHEYWRHRLKMVKAMGLNTIATYVFWNYHEIAPGKWDFQTGNRNLSEFLKIAKEEGLMVILRPGPYVCAEWEFGGYPWFLQNDKDMKIREYNIPFLNSTKAYFTELYKVVKPYLIVNGGPIVMVQGENEFGSFVAQREDIKLEDHKKYSSSVFDQLKEVGFKGMEFFTSDGDWLFEGGALPGALPTANGDEDPENIKKEVKKFHNGEGPFMVAEYYPGWLDHWAEPFPRKAAERVKSHIEKFMNNDISFNIYMVHGGTNFGFSSGANYDKTHDIQPSMTSYDYDAPITEAGWETEKYLKLRELLKTPSTPPIPAKIPVIQIQGIKLSQAIDLENVKNNVRPVINDNPLTFEQLNQGHGYVWYSKNFNQPIKGTLKLDGLRDYAIVYVNGEKVGELNRYYKKYECEVNIPFNGKLDILVENMGRINYGAAINKNTKGIISPVFINDRKITGDWEMYGLPFEKAPVIDAKQKSDLKENRPTIYKGNFNVSKVGDTFLDMRPFGKGIVFVNGINLGRYWSVGPQQTLYLPGCYLKKDNNEIIIIEQKNNKINKELNTLSEPILDKLIPENGSN
;
A
#
# COMPACT_ATOMS: atom_id res chain seq x y z
N MET A 1 72.71 -40.62 -7.29
CA MET A 1 72.34 -39.37 -6.58
C MET A 1 70.91 -39.02 -6.97
N LYS A 2 69.94 -39.21 -6.06
CA LYS A 2 69.26 -38.12 -5.33
C LYS A 2 68.49 -37.19 -6.31
N LEU A 3 67.19 -36.90 -6.20
CA LEU A 3 66.30 -36.85 -5.04
C LEU A 3 64.89 -36.43 -5.54
N ILE A 4 63.81 -36.99 -4.96
CA ILE A 4 62.54 -36.32 -4.55
C ILE A 4 61.73 -35.57 -5.65
N LYS A 5 60.46 -35.88 -5.94
CA LYS A 5 59.26 -35.68 -5.10
C LYS A 5 58.05 -36.25 -5.87
N ASN A 6 57.19 -37.06 -5.25
CA ASN A 6 55.74 -37.11 -5.52
C ASN A 6 55.07 -38.02 -4.50
N ILE A 7 54.45 -37.40 -3.50
CA ILE A 7 53.61 -38.01 -2.47
C ILE A 7 52.21 -37.46 -2.67
N ILE A 8 51.28 -38.38 -2.97
CA ILE A 8 49.88 -38.50 -2.53
C ILE A 8 48.95 -37.29 -2.74
N LEU A 9 47.91 -37.50 -3.55
CA LEU A 9 46.53 -37.34 -3.06
C LEU A 9 45.53 -38.11 -3.96
N ALA A 10 45.14 -39.29 -3.50
CA ALA A 10 43.89 -39.92 -3.92
C ALA A 10 42.75 -39.15 -3.23
N LEU A 11 41.94 -38.44 -4.01
CA LEU A 11 40.68 -37.85 -3.55
C LEU A 11 39.55 -38.49 -4.35
N SER A 12 38.90 -39.41 -3.66
CA SER A 12 37.59 -39.98 -3.93
C SER A 12 36.58 -38.93 -4.38
N LEU A 13 36.07 -39.09 -5.61
CA LEU A 13 34.79 -38.51 -6.03
C LEU A 13 33.67 -39.15 -5.21
N VAL A 14 33.29 -38.51 -4.11
CA VAL A 14 31.97 -38.67 -3.52
C VAL A 14 31.09 -37.61 -4.15
N GLY A 15 30.38 -37.99 -5.20
CA GLY A 15 29.31 -37.16 -5.77
C GLY A 15 28.25 -36.94 -4.68
N ALA A 16 28.08 -35.68 -4.27
CA ALA A 16 26.98 -35.27 -3.43
C ALA A 16 25.69 -35.34 -4.26
N ASN A 17 25.05 -36.52 -4.28
CA ASN A 17 23.65 -36.64 -4.67
C ASN A 17 22.81 -36.04 -3.55
N SER A 18 22.47 -34.76 -3.68
CA SER A 18 21.41 -34.13 -2.91
C SER A 18 20.10 -34.83 -3.27
N ILE A 19 19.72 -35.83 -2.51
CA ILE A 19 18.37 -36.40 -2.56
C ILE A 19 17.43 -35.29 -2.05
N ASN A 20 16.92 -34.46 -2.96
CA ASN A 20 15.73 -33.68 -2.68
C ASN A 20 14.60 -34.69 -2.51
N ALA A 21 14.29 -35.04 -1.26
CA ALA A 21 13.05 -35.71 -0.93
C ALA A 21 11.91 -34.78 -1.39
N GLN A 22 11.35 -35.06 -2.55
CA GLN A 22 10.22 -34.35 -3.10
C GLN A 22 9.06 -34.56 -2.12
N GLN A 23 8.77 -33.55 -1.28
CA GLN A 23 7.61 -33.57 -0.40
C GLN A 23 6.39 -33.88 -1.27
N LYS A 24 5.60 -34.88 -0.87
CA LYS A 24 4.37 -35.22 -1.59
C LYS A 24 3.51 -33.96 -1.69
N PRO A 25 2.96 -33.64 -2.87
CA PRO A 25 2.13 -32.47 -3.04
C PRO A 25 0.94 -32.51 -2.07
N ILE A 26 0.68 -31.39 -1.40
CA ILE A 26 -0.46 -31.24 -0.49
C ILE A 26 -1.75 -31.38 -1.30
N LYS A 27 -2.66 -32.22 -0.83
CA LYS A 27 -4.02 -32.31 -1.36
C LYS A 27 -4.91 -31.36 -0.56
N TYR A 28 -5.63 -30.47 -1.23
CA TYR A 28 -6.59 -29.56 -0.63
C TYR A 28 -7.99 -30.13 -0.85
N GLU A 29 -8.47 -30.95 0.08
CA GLU A 29 -9.73 -31.71 -0.08
C GLU A 29 -10.86 -31.07 0.72
N SER A 30 -10.61 -30.65 1.97
CA SER A 30 -11.61 -29.98 2.79
C SER A 30 -11.00 -29.07 3.86
N PHE A 31 -11.75 -28.03 4.24
CA PHE A 31 -11.50 -27.23 5.43
C PHE A 31 -12.82 -26.97 6.14
N LYS A 32 -12.85 -27.16 7.47
CA LYS A 32 -14.04 -27.01 8.30
C LYS A 32 -13.74 -26.33 9.63
N ILE A 33 -14.72 -25.57 10.11
CA ILE A 33 -14.80 -25.07 11.47
C ILE A 33 -15.85 -25.92 12.19
N GLU A 34 -15.42 -26.86 13.03
CA GLU A 34 -16.32 -27.78 13.74
C GLU A 34 -15.67 -28.27 15.04
N ASP A 35 -16.49 -28.59 16.04
CA ASP A 35 -16.07 -29.04 17.37
C ASP A 35 -15.07 -28.10 18.07
N GLY A 36 -15.21 -26.79 17.84
CA GLY A 36 -14.30 -25.79 18.40
C GLY A 36 -12.90 -25.75 17.76
N GLU A 37 -12.70 -26.39 16.60
CA GLU A 37 -11.39 -26.52 15.95
C GLU A 37 -11.44 -26.12 14.46
N PHE A 38 -10.27 -25.74 13.93
CA PHE A 38 -10.04 -25.77 12.49
C PHE A 38 -9.64 -27.18 12.08
N LYS A 39 -10.29 -27.75 11.06
CA LYS A 39 -9.95 -29.07 10.52
C LYS A 39 -9.60 -28.97 9.04
N PHE A 40 -8.39 -29.34 8.69
CA PHE A 40 -7.92 -29.46 7.31
C PHE A 40 -7.83 -30.93 6.91
N ASN A 41 -8.55 -31.32 5.86
CA ASN A 41 -8.72 -32.71 5.43
C ASN A 41 -9.17 -33.64 6.59
N GLY A 42 -10.07 -33.15 7.44
CA GLY A 42 -10.60 -33.88 8.59
C GLY A 42 -9.67 -33.96 9.81
N GLN A 43 -8.48 -33.36 9.77
CA GLN A 43 -7.54 -33.34 10.90
C GLN A 43 -7.47 -31.95 11.52
N ALA A 44 -7.46 -31.88 12.85
CA ALA A 44 -7.25 -30.65 13.59
C ALA A 44 -5.95 -29.96 13.16
N VAL A 45 -6.02 -28.65 12.92
CA VAL A 45 -4.88 -27.84 12.48
C VAL A 45 -4.86 -26.50 13.20
N LYS A 46 -3.67 -25.98 13.49
CA LYS A 46 -3.49 -24.57 13.89
C LYS A 46 -3.10 -23.76 12.66
N LEU A 47 -3.78 -22.64 12.44
CA LEU A 47 -3.41 -21.72 11.37
C LEU A 47 -2.29 -20.82 11.88
N HIS A 48 -1.06 -21.10 11.43
CA HIS A 48 0.08 -20.22 11.63
C HIS A 48 0.25 -19.44 10.33
N SER A 49 -0.40 -18.28 10.29
CA SER A 49 -0.52 -17.44 9.10
C SER A 49 0.40 -16.22 9.17
N GLY A 50 0.73 -15.69 7.99
CA GLY A 50 1.36 -14.39 7.84
C GLY A 50 0.72 -13.62 6.69
N GLU A 51 0.42 -12.34 6.93
CA GLU A 51 -0.19 -11.47 5.93
C GLU A 51 0.86 -10.97 4.94
N ILE A 52 0.57 -11.14 3.64
CA ILE A 52 1.42 -10.76 2.53
C ILE A 52 0.56 -10.26 1.37
N HIS A 53 0.82 -9.05 0.89
CA HIS A 53 0.00 -8.42 -0.15
C HIS A 53 0.66 -8.53 -1.53
N TYR A 54 0.07 -9.33 -2.42
CA TYR A 54 0.60 -9.53 -3.78
C TYR A 54 0.78 -8.21 -4.55
N ALA A 55 -0.10 -7.22 -4.32
CA ALA A 55 -0.05 -5.91 -4.97
C ALA A 55 1.16 -5.06 -4.56
N ARG A 56 1.76 -5.34 -3.39
CA ARG A 56 2.93 -4.62 -2.84
C ARG A 56 4.27 -5.27 -3.23
N ILE A 57 4.25 -6.32 -4.03
CA ILE A 57 5.42 -7.15 -4.33
C ILE A 57 5.50 -7.35 -5.85
N PRO A 58 6.66 -7.12 -6.49
CA PRO A 58 6.86 -7.48 -7.89
C PRO A 58 6.52 -8.96 -8.11
N HIS A 59 5.72 -9.27 -9.13
CA HIS A 59 5.21 -10.62 -9.36
C HIS A 59 6.32 -11.65 -9.59
N GLU A 60 7.47 -11.24 -10.11
CA GLU A 60 8.66 -12.07 -10.24
C GLU A 60 9.21 -12.55 -8.89
N TYR A 61 8.88 -11.83 -7.80
CA TYR A 61 9.36 -12.10 -6.44
C TYR A 61 8.34 -12.83 -5.57
N TRP A 62 7.09 -13.01 -6.00
CA TRP A 62 6.06 -13.70 -5.21
C TRP A 62 6.51 -15.06 -4.70
N ARG A 63 7.08 -15.91 -5.57
CA ARG A 63 7.56 -17.22 -5.16
C ARG A 63 8.68 -17.14 -4.11
N HIS A 64 9.59 -16.16 -4.24
CA HIS A 64 10.63 -15.96 -3.24
C HIS A 64 10.02 -15.59 -1.88
N ARG A 65 9.10 -14.63 -1.84
CA ARG A 65 8.45 -14.19 -0.60
C ARG A 65 7.61 -15.31 0.05
N LEU A 66 6.87 -16.09 -0.74
CA LEU A 66 6.11 -17.24 -0.24
C LEU A 66 7.02 -18.35 0.30
N LYS A 67 8.20 -18.56 -0.31
CA LYS A 67 9.23 -19.44 0.26
C LYS A 67 9.82 -18.90 1.55
N MET A 68 10.00 -17.59 1.69
CA MET A 68 10.43 -16.97 2.95
C MET A 68 9.41 -17.24 4.07
N VAL A 69 8.12 -17.07 3.79
CA VAL A 69 7.02 -17.39 4.71
C VAL A 69 7.05 -18.86 5.13
N LYS A 70 7.09 -19.79 4.17
CA LYS A 70 7.16 -21.23 4.46
C LYS A 70 8.41 -21.61 5.24
N ALA A 71 9.55 -21.02 4.89
CA ALA A 71 10.80 -21.20 5.60
C ALA A 71 10.75 -20.62 7.03
N MET A 72 9.90 -19.63 7.33
CA MET A 72 9.75 -19.19 8.72
C MET A 72 9.02 -20.24 9.58
N GLY A 73 8.33 -21.21 8.97
CA GLY A 73 7.54 -22.23 9.67
C GLY A 73 6.02 -21.99 9.62
N LEU A 74 5.58 -20.99 8.85
CA LEU A 74 4.16 -20.74 8.61
C LEU A 74 3.58 -21.74 7.61
N ASN A 75 2.32 -22.11 7.80
CA ASN A 75 1.58 -23.05 6.95
C ASN A 75 0.50 -22.36 6.09
N THR A 76 0.24 -21.08 6.38
CA THR A 76 -0.85 -20.30 5.79
C THR A 76 -0.34 -18.90 5.44
N ILE A 77 -0.90 -18.30 4.40
CA ILE A 77 -0.82 -16.87 4.15
C ILE A 77 -2.21 -16.25 4.22
N ALA A 78 -2.26 -14.98 4.57
CA ALA A 78 -3.43 -14.15 4.38
C ALA A 78 -3.11 -13.05 3.37
N THR A 79 -4.09 -12.67 2.56
CA THR A 79 -3.98 -11.51 1.67
C THR A 79 -5.32 -10.81 1.50
N TYR A 80 -5.29 -9.48 1.57
CA TYR A 80 -6.33 -8.64 1.02
C TYR A 80 -6.43 -8.71 -0.51
N VAL A 81 -7.59 -8.31 -1.03
CA VAL A 81 -7.79 -7.97 -2.46
C VAL A 81 -8.19 -6.51 -2.56
N PHE A 82 -7.41 -5.73 -3.32
CA PHE A 82 -7.59 -4.28 -3.42
C PHE A 82 -8.50 -3.96 -4.61
N TRP A 83 -9.77 -3.64 -4.35
CA TRP A 83 -10.76 -3.39 -5.40
C TRP A 83 -10.28 -2.33 -6.41
N ASN A 84 -9.81 -1.17 -5.96
CA ASN A 84 -9.28 -0.11 -6.82
C ASN A 84 -8.06 -0.47 -7.65
N TYR A 85 -7.31 -1.50 -7.23
CA TYR A 85 -6.17 -1.98 -7.98
C TYR A 85 -6.61 -2.78 -9.21
N HIS A 86 -7.78 -3.41 -9.12
CA HIS A 86 -8.37 -4.23 -10.18
C HIS A 86 -9.39 -3.47 -11.03
N GLU A 87 -10.24 -2.64 -10.45
CA GLU A 87 -11.16 -1.78 -11.20
C GLU A 87 -10.46 -0.45 -11.57
N ILE A 88 -9.62 -0.51 -12.61
CA ILE A 88 -8.74 0.59 -13.00
C ILE A 88 -9.50 1.81 -13.55
N ALA A 89 -10.76 1.63 -13.95
CA ALA A 89 -11.72 2.65 -14.34
C ALA A 89 -13.13 2.04 -14.23
N PRO A 90 -14.23 2.82 -14.19
CA PRO A 90 -15.58 2.29 -14.04
C PRO A 90 -15.88 1.14 -15.02
N GLY A 91 -16.14 -0.05 -14.47
CA GLY A 91 -16.44 -1.28 -15.22
C GLY A 91 -15.26 -1.93 -15.97
N LYS A 92 -14.03 -1.42 -15.81
CA LYS A 92 -12.82 -1.96 -16.44
C LYS A 92 -11.95 -2.67 -15.42
N TRP A 93 -11.80 -3.98 -15.60
CA TRP A 93 -11.16 -4.88 -14.65
C TRP A 93 -9.82 -5.42 -15.20
N ASP A 94 -8.77 -5.40 -14.37
CA ASP A 94 -7.48 -6.02 -14.66
C ASP A 94 -7.05 -6.95 -13.52
N PHE A 95 -7.05 -8.25 -13.80
CA PHE A 95 -6.61 -9.32 -12.92
C PHE A 95 -5.50 -10.17 -13.57
N GLN A 96 -4.84 -9.67 -14.61
CA GLN A 96 -3.94 -10.48 -15.44
C GLN A 96 -2.56 -9.84 -15.61
N THR A 97 -2.47 -8.51 -15.56
CA THR A 97 -1.23 -7.80 -15.86
C THR A 97 -0.30 -7.71 -14.65
N GLY A 98 0.90 -8.29 -14.76
CA GLY A 98 1.97 -8.16 -13.75
C GLY A 98 1.46 -8.44 -12.33
N ASN A 99 1.67 -7.48 -11.42
CA ASN A 99 1.28 -7.63 -10.02
C ASN A 99 -0.25 -7.70 -9.78
N ARG A 100 -1.10 -7.46 -10.79
CA ARG A 100 -2.55 -7.67 -10.69
C ARG A 100 -2.97 -9.12 -10.89
N ASN A 101 -2.05 -10.00 -11.27
CA ASN A 101 -2.34 -11.41 -11.54
C ASN A 101 -2.55 -12.24 -10.26
N LEU A 102 -3.71 -12.04 -9.62
CA LEU A 102 -4.10 -12.75 -8.40
C LEU A 102 -4.15 -14.27 -8.61
N SER A 103 -4.58 -14.74 -9.78
CA SER A 103 -4.61 -16.17 -10.09
C SER A 103 -3.21 -16.79 -10.02
N GLU A 104 -2.19 -16.16 -10.60
CA GLU A 104 -0.82 -16.67 -10.54
C GLU A 104 -0.26 -16.62 -9.12
N PHE A 105 -0.55 -15.57 -8.34
CA PHE A 105 -0.17 -15.53 -6.92
C PHE A 105 -0.75 -16.71 -6.11
N LEU A 106 -2.05 -16.97 -6.27
CA LEU A 106 -2.75 -18.09 -5.60
C LEU A 106 -2.23 -19.45 -6.07
N LYS A 107 -1.91 -19.58 -7.36
CA LYS A 107 -1.29 -20.78 -7.92
C LYS A 107 0.09 -21.03 -7.31
N ILE A 108 0.93 -20.01 -7.21
CA ILE A 108 2.25 -20.15 -6.56
C ILE A 108 2.08 -20.55 -5.08
N ALA A 109 1.12 -19.94 -4.35
CA ALA A 109 0.86 -20.33 -2.96
C ALA A 109 0.47 -21.82 -2.84
N LYS A 110 -0.39 -22.33 -3.75
CA LYS A 110 -0.74 -23.75 -3.82
C LYS A 110 0.48 -24.63 -4.11
N GLU A 111 1.32 -24.24 -5.07
CA GLU A 111 2.52 -25.00 -5.45
C GLU A 111 3.57 -25.03 -4.33
N GLU A 112 3.70 -23.95 -3.57
CA GLU A 112 4.54 -23.91 -2.37
C GLU A 112 3.88 -24.63 -1.19
N GLY A 113 2.64 -25.12 -1.31
CA GLY A 113 1.94 -25.89 -0.29
C GLY A 113 1.52 -25.04 0.91
N LEU A 114 1.07 -23.82 0.67
CA LEU A 114 0.50 -22.93 1.68
C LEU A 114 -1.03 -22.92 1.58
N MET A 115 -1.72 -22.89 2.71
CA MET A 115 -3.13 -22.50 2.74
C MET A 115 -3.26 -20.99 2.53
N VAL A 116 -4.41 -20.53 2.05
CA VAL A 116 -4.70 -19.11 1.82
C VAL A 116 -5.96 -18.71 2.57
N ILE A 117 -5.86 -17.66 3.37
CA ILE A 117 -7.00 -16.90 3.90
C ILE A 117 -7.22 -15.72 2.96
N LEU A 118 -8.37 -15.67 2.29
CA LEU A 118 -8.71 -14.58 1.38
C LEU A 118 -9.49 -13.51 2.12
N ARG A 119 -9.04 -12.26 2.04
CA ARG A 119 -9.71 -11.11 2.64
C ARG A 119 -10.22 -10.20 1.51
N PRO A 120 -11.38 -10.50 0.91
CA PRO A 120 -11.76 -9.92 -0.39
C PRO A 120 -12.22 -8.46 -0.30
N GLY A 121 -12.45 -7.89 0.88
CA GLY A 121 -13.01 -6.56 1.05
C GLY A 121 -14.55 -6.57 1.18
N PRO A 122 -15.26 -5.54 0.68
CA PRO A 122 -14.84 -4.59 -0.35
C PRO A 122 -13.97 -3.44 0.20
N TYR A 123 -13.98 -3.25 1.53
CA TYR A 123 -13.04 -2.41 2.26
C TYR A 123 -11.92 -3.26 2.84
N VAL A 124 -10.68 -2.81 2.73
CA VAL A 124 -9.52 -3.52 3.28
C VAL A 124 -8.68 -2.70 4.26
N CYS A 125 -8.95 -1.39 4.43
CA CYS A 125 -8.08 -0.50 5.21
C CYS A 125 -6.62 -0.53 4.69
N ALA A 126 -5.77 -1.31 5.37
CA ALA A 126 -4.45 -1.77 4.98
C ALA A 126 -3.44 -0.67 4.63
N GLU A 127 -3.66 0.56 5.12
CA GLU A 127 -2.88 1.76 4.73
C GLU A 127 -2.79 1.93 3.21
N TRP A 128 -3.82 1.46 2.51
CA TRP A 128 -3.90 1.48 1.06
C TRP A 128 -4.82 2.59 0.60
N GLU A 129 -4.55 3.16 -0.57
CA GLU A 129 -5.33 4.22 -1.19
C GLU A 129 -6.83 3.95 -1.04
N PHE A 130 -7.51 4.88 -0.35
CA PHE A 130 -8.95 4.85 -0.08
C PHE A 130 -9.47 3.56 0.56
N GLY A 131 -8.64 2.84 1.33
CA GLY A 131 -9.02 1.57 1.95
C GLY A 131 -9.36 0.47 0.93
N GLY A 132 -8.82 0.58 -0.29
CA GLY A 132 -9.11 -0.32 -1.41
C GLY A 132 -10.24 0.13 -2.32
N TYR A 133 -10.96 1.21 -2.02
CA TYR A 133 -12.07 1.67 -2.85
C TYR A 133 -11.63 2.44 -4.10
N PRO A 134 -12.28 2.23 -5.26
CA PRO A 134 -12.01 3.04 -6.44
C PRO A 134 -12.39 4.50 -6.20
N TRP A 135 -11.50 5.43 -6.56
CA TRP A 135 -11.70 6.86 -6.33
C TRP A 135 -12.99 7.40 -6.96
N PHE A 136 -13.39 6.84 -8.10
CA PHE A 136 -14.55 7.26 -8.89
C PHE A 136 -15.89 6.91 -8.22
N LEU A 137 -15.93 6.10 -7.15
CA LEU A 137 -17.15 5.91 -6.37
C LEU A 137 -17.69 7.24 -5.83
N GLN A 138 -16.79 8.20 -5.54
CA GLN A 138 -17.16 9.52 -5.03
C GLN A 138 -17.78 10.45 -6.09
N ASN A 139 -17.83 10.05 -7.37
CA ASN A 139 -18.50 10.83 -8.41
C ASN A 139 -20.03 10.73 -8.32
N ASP A 140 -20.55 9.68 -7.70
CA ASP A 140 -21.96 9.56 -7.40
C ASP A 140 -22.30 10.40 -6.16
N LYS A 141 -23.21 11.36 -6.32
CA LYS A 141 -23.60 12.31 -5.27
C LYS A 141 -24.41 11.65 -4.14
N ASP A 142 -25.02 10.51 -4.42
CA ASP A 142 -25.80 9.73 -3.45
C ASP A 142 -24.96 8.61 -2.81
N MET A 143 -23.67 8.51 -3.14
CA MET A 143 -22.76 7.50 -2.61
C MET A 143 -22.56 7.66 -1.11
N LYS A 144 -22.82 6.57 -0.37
CA LYS A 144 -22.47 6.46 1.05
C LYS A 144 -21.73 5.14 1.28
N ILE A 145 -20.41 5.25 1.35
CA ILE A 145 -19.49 4.13 1.51
C ILE A 145 -19.64 3.54 2.91
N ARG A 146 -19.69 2.20 2.96
CA ARG A 146 -19.90 1.37 4.17
C ARG A 146 -21.20 1.66 4.92
N GLU A 147 -22.23 2.12 4.20
CA GLU A 147 -23.58 2.29 4.71
C GLU A 147 -24.57 1.48 3.86
N TYR A 148 -25.80 1.29 4.37
CA TYR A 148 -26.86 0.62 3.61
C TYR A 148 -27.37 1.56 2.50
N ASN A 149 -26.63 1.59 1.39
CA ASN A 149 -26.80 2.48 0.27
C ASN A 149 -26.83 1.67 -1.02
N ILE A 150 -27.94 1.74 -1.77
CA ILE A 150 -28.14 0.88 -2.95
C ILE A 150 -27.08 1.10 -4.04
N PRO A 151 -26.69 2.34 -4.41
CA PRO A 151 -25.58 2.55 -5.35
C PRO A 151 -24.27 1.89 -4.89
N PHE A 152 -23.94 2.02 -3.60
CA PHE A 152 -22.76 1.38 -3.04
C PHE A 152 -22.84 -0.16 -3.08
N LEU A 153 -23.96 -0.74 -2.63
CA LEU A 153 -24.19 -2.19 -2.62
C LEU A 153 -24.19 -2.78 -4.04
N ASN A 154 -24.66 -2.05 -5.05
CA ASN A 154 -24.56 -2.48 -6.44
C ASN A 154 -23.10 -2.54 -6.90
N SER A 155 -22.29 -1.56 -6.50
CA SER A 155 -20.87 -1.49 -6.82
C SER A 155 -20.08 -2.62 -6.15
N THR A 156 -20.35 -2.91 -4.86
CA THR A 156 -19.72 -4.04 -4.14
C THR A 156 -20.08 -5.38 -4.77
N LYS A 157 -21.34 -5.56 -5.18
CA LYS A 157 -21.79 -6.79 -5.87
C LYS A 157 -21.11 -6.99 -7.23
N ALA A 158 -20.94 -5.90 -8.00
CA ALA A 158 -20.22 -5.95 -9.27
C ALA A 158 -18.76 -6.38 -9.06
N TYR A 159 -18.07 -5.77 -8.08
CA TYR A 159 -16.72 -6.15 -7.70
C TYR A 159 -16.58 -7.63 -7.31
N PHE A 160 -17.42 -8.10 -6.38
CA PHE A 160 -17.37 -9.50 -5.96
C PHE A 160 -17.69 -10.48 -7.10
N THR A 161 -18.55 -10.09 -8.03
CA THR A 161 -18.85 -10.90 -9.22
C THR A 161 -17.62 -11.09 -10.09
N GLU A 162 -16.84 -10.03 -10.34
CA GLU A 162 -15.60 -10.12 -11.13
C GLU A 162 -14.50 -10.85 -10.37
N LEU A 163 -14.33 -10.57 -9.07
CA LEU A 163 -13.36 -11.27 -8.23
C LEU A 163 -13.62 -12.78 -8.21
N TYR A 164 -14.89 -13.20 -8.05
CA TYR A 164 -15.24 -14.61 -8.00
C TYR A 164 -14.80 -15.39 -9.25
N LYS A 165 -14.92 -14.78 -10.44
CA LYS A 165 -14.45 -15.41 -11.70
C LYS A 165 -12.97 -15.78 -11.64
N VAL A 166 -12.17 -14.98 -10.94
CA VAL A 166 -10.71 -15.14 -10.82
C VAL A 166 -10.35 -16.17 -9.75
N VAL A 167 -11.02 -16.12 -8.59
CA VAL A 167 -10.64 -16.95 -7.43
C VAL A 167 -11.35 -18.30 -7.37
N LYS A 168 -12.44 -18.51 -8.12
CA LYS A 168 -13.23 -19.76 -8.12
C LYS A 168 -12.36 -21.04 -8.22
N PRO A 169 -11.38 -21.16 -9.13
CA PRO A 169 -10.54 -22.37 -9.22
C PRO A 169 -9.62 -22.59 -8.01
N TYR A 170 -9.45 -21.57 -7.18
CA TYR A 170 -8.55 -21.56 -6.03
C TYR A 170 -9.27 -21.73 -4.70
N LEU A 171 -10.61 -21.83 -4.69
CA LEU A 171 -11.38 -22.20 -3.51
C LEU A 171 -11.13 -23.66 -3.14
N ILE A 172 -11.00 -23.99 -1.86
CA ILE A 172 -10.77 -25.38 -1.43
C ILE A 172 -11.91 -26.32 -1.84
N VAL A 173 -13.15 -25.84 -1.88
CA VAL A 173 -14.30 -26.60 -2.40
C VAL A 173 -14.15 -26.98 -3.89
N ASN A 174 -13.23 -26.34 -4.61
CA ASN A 174 -12.84 -26.64 -5.99
C ASN A 174 -11.39 -27.19 -6.09
N GLY A 175 -10.81 -27.65 -4.97
CA GLY A 175 -9.46 -28.21 -4.90
C GLY A 175 -8.32 -27.18 -4.87
N GLY A 176 -8.61 -25.92 -4.54
CA GLY A 176 -7.63 -24.84 -4.44
C GLY A 176 -7.15 -24.54 -3.01
N PRO A 177 -6.19 -23.61 -2.83
CA PRO A 177 -5.57 -23.36 -1.53
C PRO A 177 -6.37 -22.43 -0.60
N ILE A 178 -7.41 -21.75 -1.08
CA ILE A 178 -8.20 -20.80 -0.28
C ILE A 178 -9.09 -21.60 0.67
N VAL A 179 -8.82 -21.49 1.97
CA VAL A 179 -9.50 -22.26 3.04
C VAL A 179 -10.54 -21.45 3.80
N MET A 180 -10.36 -20.13 3.92
CA MET A 180 -11.27 -19.23 4.62
C MET A 180 -11.43 -17.90 3.86
N VAL A 181 -12.59 -17.26 4.03
CA VAL A 181 -12.92 -15.98 3.40
C VAL A 181 -13.44 -14.98 4.45
N GLN A 182 -12.89 -13.77 4.46
CA GLN A 182 -13.37 -12.72 5.36
C GLN A 182 -14.66 -12.06 4.82
N GLY A 183 -15.64 -11.77 5.68
CA GLY A 183 -16.94 -11.22 5.28
C GLY A 183 -17.00 -9.69 5.10
N GLU A 184 -16.17 -8.96 5.85
CA GLU A 184 -15.92 -7.51 5.80
C GLU A 184 -14.62 -7.28 6.61
N ASN A 185 -14.15 -6.05 6.79
CA ASN A 185 -12.92 -5.76 7.51
C ASN A 185 -13.09 -4.71 8.62
N GLU A 186 -12.90 -5.11 9.88
CA GLU A 186 -12.96 -4.24 11.06
C GLU A 186 -14.18 -3.31 11.05
N PHE A 187 -15.35 -3.89 10.74
CA PHE A 187 -16.57 -3.10 10.61
C PHE A 187 -17.01 -2.50 11.94
N GLY A 188 -16.76 -3.19 13.06
CA GLY A 188 -17.01 -2.67 14.41
C GLY A 188 -16.29 -1.35 14.68
N SER A 189 -15.09 -1.16 14.13
CA SER A 189 -14.36 0.11 14.23
C SER A 189 -15.06 1.26 13.50
N PHE A 190 -15.71 0.98 12.36
CA PHE A 190 -16.52 1.97 11.65
C PHE A 190 -17.82 2.28 12.38
N VAL A 191 -18.48 1.24 12.91
CA VAL A 191 -19.69 1.37 13.74
C VAL A 191 -19.43 2.29 14.93
N ALA A 192 -18.34 2.06 15.67
CA ALA A 192 -17.98 2.86 16.85
C ALA A 192 -17.65 4.32 16.52
N GLN A 193 -17.23 4.63 15.28
CA GLN A 193 -16.90 6.00 14.86
C GLN A 193 -18.06 6.73 14.18
N ARG A 194 -19.14 6.02 13.83
CA ARG A 194 -20.33 6.55 13.15
C ARG A 194 -21.55 6.42 14.03
N GLU A 195 -21.49 7.08 15.20
CA GLU A 195 -22.59 7.16 16.17
C GLU A 195 -23.85 7.82 15.59
N ASP A 196 -23.72 8.55 14.48
CA ASP A 196 -24.82 9.15 13.73
C ASP A 196 -25.69 8.11 12.98
N ILE A 197 -25.21 6.86 12.85
CA ILE A 197 -25.93 5.76 12.21
C ILE A 197 -26.31 4.73 13.27
N LYS A 198 -27.57 4.28 13.25
CA LYS A 198 -28.04 3.24 14.17
C LYS A 198 -27.35 1.90 13.89
N LEU A 199 -27.03 1.16 14.95
CA LEU A 199 -26.43 -0.17 14.85
C LEU A 199 -27.21 -1.11 13.91
N GLU A 200 -28.55 -1.06 13.92
CA GLU A 200 -29.38 -1.86 13.03
C GLU A 200 -29.10 -1.58 11.55
N ASP A 201 -28.89 -0.32 11.17
CA ASP A 201 -28.64 0.08 9.78
C ASP A 201 -27.20 -0.27 9.35
N HIS A 202 -26.25 -0.18 10.28
CA HIS A 202 -24.90 -0.75 10.11
C HIS A 202 -24.97 -2.26 9.84
N LYS A 203 -25.74 -3.01 10.64
CA LYS A 203 -25.90 -4.46 10.48
C LYS A 203 -26.65 -4.84 9.20
N LYS A 204 -27.60 -4.02 8.73
CA LYS A 204 -28.24 -4.20 7.40
C LYS A 204 -27.20 -4.13 6.29
N TYR A 205 -26.30 -3.16 6.34
CA TYR A 205 -25.19 -3.05 5.38
C TYR A 205 -24.27 -4.27 5.43
N SER A 206 -23.69 -4.58 6.60
CA SER A 206 -22.69 -5.63 6.71
C SER A 206 -23.27 -7.00 6.36
N SER A 207 -24.52 -7.28 6.74
CA SER A 207 -25.23 -8.51 6.33
C SER A 207 -25.45 -8.54 4.82
N SER A 208 -25.80 -7.43 4.18
CA SER A 208 -26.00 -7.37 2.73
C SER A 208 -24.71 -7.66 1.97
N VAL A 209 -23.58 -7.07 2.40
CA VAL A 209 -22.26 -7.35 1.80
C VAL A 209 -21.87 -8.81 2.00
N PHE A 210 -22.12 -9.37 3.19
CA PHE A 210 -21.85 -10.76 3.49
C PHE A 210 -22.70 -11.73 2.65
N ASP A 211 -23.97 -11.41 2.45
CA ASP A 211 -24.86 -12.20 1.61
C ASP A 211 -24.47 -12.12 0.13
N GLN A 212 -23.99 -10.96 -0.35
CA GLN A 212 -23.44 -10.84 -1.71
C GLN A 212 -22.29 -11.83 -1.96
N LEU A 213 -21.36 -12.00 -1.02
CA LEU A 213 -20.29 -13.01 -1.15
C LEU A 213 -20.86 -14.41 -1.36
N LYS A 214 -21.87 -14.80 -0.56
CA LYS A 214 -22.52 -16.11 -0.69
C LYS A 214 -23.23 -16.24 -2.04
N GLU A 215 -23.97 -15.22 -2.44
CA GLU A 215 -24.75 -15.17 -3.69
C GLU A 215 -23.88 -15.28 -4.94
N VAL A 216 -22.72 -14.63 -4.99
CA VAL A 216 -21.84 -14.69 -6.17
C VAL A 216 -21.12 -16.04 -6.33
N GLY A 217 -21.03 -16.83 -5.24
CA GLY A 217 -20.57 -18.21 -5.32
C GLY A 217 -19.57 -18.65 -4.25
N PHE A 218 -19.31 -17.85 -3.21
CA PHE A 218 -18.51 -18.29 -2.05
C PHE A 218 -19.31 -19.17 -1.06
N LYS A 219 -20.58 -19.45 -1.34
CA LYS A 219 -21.40 -20.39 -0.56
C LYS A 219 -20.68 -21.73 -0.41
N GLY A 220 -20.51 -22.19 0.83
CA GLY A 220 -19.83 -23.43 1.18
C GLY A 220 -18.38 -23.26 1.65
N MET A 221 -17.84 -22.05 1.55
CA MET A 221 -16.60 -21.67 2.24
C MET A 221 -16.85 -21.42 3.73
N GLU A 222 -15.80 -21.60 4.54
CA GLU A 222 -15.78 -21.14 5.92
C GLU A 222 -15.49 -19.62 5.96
N PHE A 223 -16.32 -18.89 6.70
CA PHE A 223 -16.24 -17.44 6.79
C PHE A 223 -15.78 -16.97 8.16
N PHE A 224 -15.15 -15.79 8.20
CA PHE A 224 -14.78 -15.12 9.44
C PHE A 224 -14.96 -13.60 9.33
N THR A 225 -15.05 -12.93 10.48
CA THR A 225 -14.92 -11.47 10.62
C THR A 225 -13.73 -11.17 11.52
N SER A 226 -13.14 -9.99 11.39
CA SER A 226 -12.06 -9.56 12.28
C SER A 226 -12.27 -8.14 12.75
N ASP A 227 -12.09 -7.93 14.05
CA ASP A 227 -12.26 -6.65 14.74
C ASP A 227 -11.41 -6.66 16.01
N GLY A 228 -11.18 -5.50 16.63
CA GLY A 228 -10.85 -5.49 18.06
C GLY A 228 -11.95 -6.23 18.83
N ASP A 229 -11.60 -7.10 19.77
CA ASP A 229 -12.55 -7.97 20.48
C ASP A 229 -13.65 -7.16 21.19
N TRP A 230 -13.32 -5.96 21.68
CA TRP A 230 -14.27 -5.00 22.25
C TRP A 230 -15.27 -4.40 21.25
N LEU A 231 -15.14 -4.68 19.95
CA LEU A 231 -15.98 -4.17 18.86
C LEU A 231 -16.80 -5.26 18.16
N PHE A 232 -16.78 -6.50 18.67
CA PHE A 232 -17.52 -7.64 18.08
C PHE A 232 -19.02 -7.38 17.98
N GLU A 233 -19.61 -6.61 18.89
CA GLU A 233 -21.03 -6.23 18.82
C GLU A 233 -21.37 -5.56 17.48
N GLY A 234 -20.51 -4.65 17.01
CA GLY A 234 -20.66 -3.98 15.73
C GLY A 234 -20.19 -4.82 14.54
N GLY A 235 -19.08 -5.54 14.69
CA GLY A 235 -18.39 -6.20 13.57
C GLY A 235 -18.78 -7.64 13.27
N ALA A 236 -19.17 -8.43 14.28
CA ALA A 236 -19.47 -9.85 14.09
C ALA A 236 -20.72 -10.08 13.21
N LEU A 237 -20.65 -11.14 12.40
CA LEU A 237 -21.71 -11.53 11.47
C LEU A 237 -22.17 -12.97 11.78
N PRO A 238 -23.49 -13.22 11.92
CA PRO A 238 -24.00 -14.58 12.11
C PRO A 238 -23.57 -15.52 10.98
N GLY A 239 -23.01 -16.68 11.34
CA GLY A 239 -22.50 -17.67 10.38
C GLY A 239 -21.06 -17.42 9.90
N ALA A 240 -20.35 -16.49 10.52
CA ALA A 240 -18.90 -16.31 10.38
C ALA A 240 -18.22 -16.38 11.75
N LEU A 241 -17.02 -16.95 11.81
CA LEU A 241 -16.21 -16.98 13.03
C LEU A 241 -15.74 -15.55 13.38
N PRO A 242 -16.06 -15.00 14.57
CA PRO A 242 -15.44 -13.76 15.02
C PRO A 242 -13.98 -14.01 15.42
N THR A 243 -13.06 -13.16 14.96
CA THR A 243 -11.62 -13.24 15.26
C THR A 243 -11.10 -11.90 15.75
N ALA A 244 -10.12 -11.91 16.65
CA ALA A 244 -9.62 -10.70 17.30
C ALA A 244 -8.46 -10.08 16.53
N ASN A 245 -8.39 -8.75 16.52
CA ASN A 245 -7.26 -7.97 16.01
C ASN A 245 -6.60 -7.20 17.17
N GLY A 246 -5.27 -7.25 17.24
CA GLY A 246 -4.47 -6.46 18.18
C GLY A 246 -4.53 -6.88 19.67
N ASP A 247 -5.45 -7.75 20.09
CA ASP A 247 -5.45 -8.29 21.45
C ASP A 247 -4.31 -9.31 21.65
N GLU A 248 -3.63 -9.19 22.78
CA GLU A 248 -2.47 -10.00 23.18
C GLU A 248 -2.80 -10.88 24.40
N ASP A 249 -4.04 -10.84 24.91
CA ASP A 249 -4.50 -11.63 26.06
C ASP A 249 -5.37 -12.85 25.66
N PRO A 250 -4.82 -14.08 25.72
CA PRO A 250 -5.54 -15.30 25.36
C PRO A 250 -6.86 -15.52 26.08
N GLU A 251 -6.94 -15.18 27.37
CA GLU A 251 -8.15 -15.41 28.16
C GLU A 251 -9.27 -14.47 27.72
N ASN A 252 -8.95 -13.21 27.45
CA ASN A 252 -9.89 -12.25 26.90
C ASN A 252 -10.34 -12.63 25.48
N ILE A 253 -9.41 -12.97 24.59
CA ILE A 253 -9.71 -13.46 23.24
C ILE A 253 -10.69 -14.63 23.29
N LYS A 254 -10.39 -15.66 24.10
CA LYS A 254 -11.26 -16.85 24.23
C LYS A 254 -12.64 -16.47 24.77
N LYS A 255 -12.70 -15.60 25.77
CA LYS A 255 -13.96 -15.14 26.37
C LYS A 255 -14.84 -14.43 25.35
N GLU A 256 -14.30 -13.46 24.62
CA GLU A 256 -15.10 -12.67 23.67
C GLU A 256 -15.48 -13.51 22.44
N VAL A 257 -14.59 -14.37 21.91
CA VAL A 257 -14.98 -15.29 20.82
C VAL A 257 -16.13 -16.20 21.26
N LYS A 258 -16.04 -16.84 22.43
CA LYS A 258 -17.12 -17.71 22.95
C LYS A 258 -18.45 -16.98 23.08
N LYS A 259 -18.43 -15.71 23.47
CA LYS A 259 -19.65 -14.89 23.58
C LYS A 259 -20.37 -14.73 22.24
N PHE A 260 -19.64 -14.64 21.13
CA PHE A 260 -20.19 -14.43 19.80
C PHE A 260 -20.18 -15.68 18.91
N HIS A 261 -19.69 -16.82 19.42
CA HIS A 261 -19.55 -18.08 18.70
C HIS A 261 -20.08 -19.27 19.51
N ASN A 262 -21.30 -19.14 20.04
CA ASN A 262 -22.04 -20.22 20.72
C ASN A 262 -21.30 -20.92 21.88
N GLY A 263 -20.37 -20.23 22.55
CA GLY A 263 -19.57 -20.80 23.64
C GLY A 263 -18.35 -21.62 23.18
N GLU A 264 -18.08 -21.70 21.89
CA GLU A 264 -17.04 -22.57 21.30
C GLU A 264 -15.94 -21.77 20.57
N GLY A 265 -14.79 -22.41 20.39
CA GLY A 265 -13.74 -21.94 19.47
C GLY A 265 -14.07 -22.28 18.01
N PRO A 266 -13.07 -22.35 17.12
CA PRO A 266 -11.64 -22.14 17.35
C PRO A 266 -11.33 -20.68 17.67
N PHE A 267 -10.12 -20.46 18.21
CA PHE A 267 -9.64 -19.12 18.55
C PHE A 267 -8.58 -18.67 17.57
N MET A 268 -8.71 -17.44 17.09
CA MET A 268 -7.76 -16.87 16.14
C MET A 268 -7.57 -15.38 16.37
N VAL A 269 -6.30 -14.95 16.36
CA VAL A 269 -5.92 -13.54 16.16
C VAL A 269 -5.74 -13.32 14.65
N ALA A 270 -6.67 -12.62 14.01
CA ALA A 270 -6.64 -12.41 12.56
C ALA A 270 -5.64 -11.32 12.14
N GLU A 271 -5.26 -10.42 13.04
CA GLU A 271 -4.16 -9.49 12.85
C GLU A 271 -3.37 -9.31 14.14
N TYR A 272 -2.19 -9.94 14.18
CA TYR A 272 -1.17 -9.65 15.17
C TYR A 272 -0.14 -8.71 14.56
N TYR A 273 0.11 -7.57 15.20
CA TYR A 273 0.96 -6.51 14.64
C TYR A 273 2.42 -6.58 15.15
N PRO A 274 3.38 -7.17 14.41
CA PRO A 274 4.77 -7.33 14.85
C PRO A 274 5.59 -6.04 14.67
N GLY A 275 5.07 -5.08 13.92
CA GLY A 275 5.56 -3.72 13.78
C GLY A 275 4.37 -2.78 13.68
N TRP A 276 4.39 -1.77 12.81
CA TRP A 276 3.28 -0.82 12.69
C TRP A 276 3.27 -0.12 11.32
N LEU A 277 2.20 0.64 11.07
CA LEU A 277 2.09 1.54 9.93
C LEU A 277 2.96 2.78 10.09
N ASP A 278 3.45 3.31 8.97
CA ASP A 278 4.41 4.40 8.95
C ASP A 278 3.93 5.58 8.11
N HIS A 279 4.10 6.81 8.64
CA HIS A 279 3.72 8.04 7.98
C HIS A 279 4.92 8.91 7.63
N TRP A 280 4.77 9.74 6.60
CA TRP A 280 5.70 10.84 6.38
C TRP A 280 5.67 11.82 7.56
N ALA A 281 6.83 12.42 7.85
CA ALA A 281 7.06 13.37 8.94
C ALA A 281 6.91 12.80 10.37
N GLU A 282 6.83 11.48 10.54
CA GLU A 282 6.81 10.80 11.84
C GLU A 282 8.02 9.86 12.02
N PRO A 283 8.50 9.57 13.24
CA PRO A 283 9.56 8.59 13.44
C PRO A 283 9.16 7.19 12.95
N PHE A 284 10.12 6.43 12.39
CA PHE A 284 9.87 5.04 11.98
C PHE A 284 9.53 4.16 13.19
N PRO A 285 8.33 3.55 13.25
CA PRO A 285 7.93 2.63 14.31
C PRO A 285 8.84 1.40 14.36
N ARG A 286 9.22 1.00 15.57
CA ARG A 286 9.94 -0.26 15.80
C ARG A 286 9.36 -1.02 16.98
N LYS A 287 9.30 -2.35 16.86
CA LYS A 287 8.93 -3.27 17.95
C LYS A 287 10.04 -4.29 18.16
N ALA A 288 10.36 -4.57 19.43
CA ALA A 288 11.45 -5.48 19.78
C ALA A 288 11.14 -6.93 19.35
N ALA A 289 12.15 -7.63 18.82
CA ALA A 289 11.99 -9.00 18.32
C ALA A 289 11.60 -10.00 19.42
N GLU A 290 12.11 -9.84 20.65
CA GLU A 290 11.73 -10.70 21.78
C GLU A 290 10.27 -10.52 22.19
N ARG A 291 9.75 -9.29 22.17
CA ARG A 291 8.32 -9.05 22.45
C ARG A 291 7.45 -9.79 21.43
N VAL A 292 7.82 -9.69 20.15
CA VAL A 292 7.11 -10.37 19.06
C VAL A 292 7.12 -11.88 19.24
N LYS A 293 8.30 -12.46 19.52
CA LYS A 293 8.45 -13.89 19.79
C LYS A 293 7.58 -14.34 20.98
N SER A 294 7.63 -13.63 22.11
CA SER A 294 6.86 -14.00 23.31
C SER A 294 5.36 -13.99 23.09
N HIS A 295 4.82 -13.05 22.29
CA HIS A 295 3.37 -13.02 22.03
C HIS A 295 2.93 -14.18 21.14
N ILE A 296 3.70 -14.50 20.09
CA ILE A 296 3.43 -15.67 19.25
C ILE A 296 3.52 -16.97 20.06
N GLU A 297 4.53 -17.11 20.91
CA GLU A 297 4.65 -18.26 21.83
C GLU A 297 3.47 -18.34 22.80
N LYS A 298 3.01 -17.19 23.33
CA LYS A 298 1.82 -17.12 24.19
C LYS A 298 0.57 -17.62 23.48
N PHE A 299 0.34 -17.24 22.22
CA PHE A 299 -0.80 -17.74 21.44
C PHE A 299 -0.72 -19.24 21.21
N MET A 300 0.45 -19.75 20.82
CA MET A 300 0.67 -21.20 20.61
C MET A 300 0.40 -22.01 21.88
N ASN A 301 0.93 -21.55 23.03
CA ASN A 301 0.73 -22.21 24.32
C ASN A 301 -0.72 -22.17 24.83
N ASN A 302 -1.57 -21.36 24.20
CA ASN A 302 -2.98 -21.19 24.56
C ASN A 302 -3.93 -21.68 23.47
N ASP A 303 -3.46 -22.46 22.50
CA ASP A 303 -4.28 -23.05 21.44
C ASP A 303 -4.90 -22.04 20.46
N ILE A 304 -4.33 -20.83 20.37
CA ILE A 304 -4.82 -19.74 19.53
C ILE A 304 -4.04 -19.73 18.19
N SER A 305 -4.78 -19.81 17.09
CA SER A 305 -4.22 -19.57 15.75
C SER A 305 -3.93 -18.08 15.55
N PHE A 306 -3.02 -17.73 14.66
CA PHE A 306 -2.63 -16.34 14.47
C PHE A 306 -2.29 -16.02 13.02
N ASN A 307 -2.42 -14.76 12.68
CA ASN A 307 -1.93 -14.18 11.44
C ASN A 307 -1.03 -12.98 11.74
N ILE A 308 0.23 -13.06 11.34
CA ILE A 308 1.21 -11.99 11.53
C ILE A 308 0.98 -10.91 10.48
N TYR A 309 0.41 -9.77 10.86
CA TYR A 309 0.13 -8.62 10.01
C TYR A 309 1.15 -7.50 10.27
N MET A 310 2.18 -7.28 9.46
CA MET A 310 2.57 -8.02 8.24
C MET A 310 3.69 -9.02 8.53
N VAL A 311 3.68 -10.17 7.84
CA VAL A 311 4.89 -11.02 7.79
C VAL A 311 5.89 -10.47 6.77
N HIS A 312 5.37 -9.92 5.68
CA HIS A 312 6.11 -9.15 4.67
C HIS A 312 5.17 -8.06 4.13
N GLY A 313 5.51 -6.80 4.38
CA GLY A 313 4.67 -5.69 3.92
C GLY A 313 4.95 -5.26 2.47
N GLY A 314 6.22 -5.09 2.09
CA GLY A 314 6.63 -4.72 0.73
C GLY A 314 6.62 -3.21 0.47
N THR A 315 6.11 -2.78 -0.69
CA THR A 315 6.12 -1.37 -1.12
C THR A 315 4.76 -0.92 -1.66
N ASN A 316 4.32 0.27 -1.25
CA ASN A 316 3.21 1.00 -1.86
C ASN A 316 3.65 1.65 -3.19
N PHE A 317 3.84 0.85 -4.24
CA PHE A 317 4.26 1.37 -5.54
C PHE A 317 3.26 2.39 -6.14
N GLY A 318 3.80 3.38 -6.83
CA GLY A 318 3.01 4.42 -7.49
C GLY A 318 2.20 5.27 -6.51
N PHE A 319 0.88 5.33 -6.71
CA PHE A 319 -0.03 6.15 -5.91
C PHE A 319 -0.91 5.31 -4.98
N SER A 320 -0.46 4.12 -4.60
CA SER A 320 -1.26 3.16 -3.83
C SER A 320 -1.23 3.36 -2.32
N SER A 321 -0.39 4.25 -1.80
CA SER A 321 -0.34 4.60 -0.38
C SER A 321 -1.63 5.31 0.05
N GLY A 322 -2.21 4.88 1.17
CA GLY A 322 -3.34 5.58 1.80
C GLY A 322 -2.90 6.74 2.69
N ALA A 323 -3.83 7.21 3.52
CA ALA A 323 -3.54 8.12 4.62
C ALA A 323 -4.44 7.88 5.84
N ASN A 324 -3.98 8.30 7.01
CA ASN A 324 -4.77 8.36 8.23
C ASN A 324 -5.05 9.83 8.59
N TYR A 325 -5.63 10.06 9.76
CA TYR A 325 -5.79 11.37 10.40
C TYR A 325 -6.01 11.18 11.88
N ASP A 326 -5.76 12.22 12.66
CA ASP A 326 -6.01 12.23 14.11
C ASP A 326 -6.50 13.61 14.57
N LYS A 327 -6.46 13.87 15.89
CA LYS A 327 -6.87 15.18 16.45
C LYS A 327 -5.85 16.29 16.15
N THR A 328 -4.60 15.92 15.93
CA THR A 328 -3.47 16.82 15.72
C THR A 328 -3.25 17.13 14.24
N HIS A 329 -3.39 16.15 13.34
CA HIS A 329 -3.14 16.24 11.91
C HIS A 329 -4.42 15.95 11.11
N ASP A 330 -4.73 16.84 10.17
CA ASP A 330 -5.90 16.67 9.29
C ASP A 330 -5.68 15.57 8.22
N ILE A 331 -4.44 15.16 8.03
CA ILE A 331 -4.00 14.00 7.24
C ILE A 331 -2.64 13.50 7.73
N GLN A 332 -2.43 12.19 7.73
CA GLN A 332 -1.15 11.51 7.97
C GLN A 332 -0.90 10.56 6.79
N PRO A 333 -0.21 11.02 5.73
CA PRO A 333 -0.02 10.22 4.52
C PRO A 333 0.96 9.08 4.79
N SER A 334 0.56 7.85 4.44
CA SER A 334 1.41 6.67 4.60
C SER A 334 2.63 6.75 3.68
N MET A 335 3.73 6.14 4.11
CA MET A 335 4.96 6.09 3.33
C MET A 335 4.85 5.22 2.08
N THR A 336 5.82 5.37 1.18
CA THR A 336 5.95 4.49 0.01
C THR A 336 6.49 3.13 0.43
N SER A 337 7.49 3.09 1.32
CA SER A 337 7.87 1.84 1.97
C SER A 337 6.69 1.32 2.79
N TYR A 338 6.45 0.02 2.71
CA TYR A 338 5.58 -0.71 3.63
C TYR A 338 6.41 -1.82 4.29
N ASP A 339 7.64 -1.50 4.70
CA ASP A 339 8.52 -2.41 5.43
C ASP A 339 7.85 -2.91 6.72
N TYR A 340 7.10 -2.02 7.38
CA TYR A 340 6.27 -2.31 8.54
C TYR A 340 7.07 -2.75 9.79
N ASP A 341 8.41 -2.70 9.75
CA ASP A 341 9.28 -3.40 10.70
C ASP A 341 8.90 -4.90 10.77
N ALA A 342 8.50 -5.48 9.63
CA ALA A 342 8.03 -6.85 9.53
C ALA A 342 9.18 -7.86 9.73
N PRO A 343 8.87 -9.14 10.02
CA PRO A 343 9.86 -10.21 9.99
C PRO A 343 10.64 -10.25 8.67
N ILE A 344 9.99 -10.01 7.54
CA ILE A 344 10.62 -9.93 6.22
C ILE A 344 10.58 -8.49 5.73
N THR A 345 11.76 -7.89 5.53
CA THR A 345 11.90 -6.47 5.12
C THR A 345 11.22 -6.17 3.78
N GLU A 346 11.11 -4.88 3.42
CA GLU A 346 10.64 -4.40 2.12
C GLU A 346 11.34 -5.12 0.94
N ALA A 347 12.66 -5.30 1.02
CA ALA A 347 13.45 -5.99 -0.01
C ALA A 347 13.44 -7.53 0.09
N GLY A 348 12.68 -8.10 1.05
CA GLY A 348 12.53 -9.55 1.19
C GLY A 348 13.63 -10.23 2.01
N TRP A 349 14.33 -9.52 2.90
CA TRP A 349 15.41 -10.07 3.71
C TRP A 349 14.89 -10.55 5.06
N GLU A 350 15.52 -11.60 5.61
CA GLU A 350 15.29 -12.00 7.00
C GLU A 350 15.81 -10.95 7.98
N THR A 351 15.04 -10.69 9.03
CA THR A 351 15.40 -9.83 10.17
C THR A 351 15.69 -10.66 11.42
N GLU A 352 16.07 -10.00 12.52
CA GLU A 352 16.12 -10.65 13.83
C GLU A 352 14.77 -11.25 14.24
N LYS A 353 13.65 -10.56 13.95
CA LYS A 353 12.29 -11.09 14.18
C LYS A 353 12.06 -12.38 13.43
N TYR A 354 12.43 -12.43 12.15
CA TYR A 354 12.31 -13.63 11.33
C TYR A 354 13.08 -14.80 11.95
N LEU A 355 14.33 -14.58 12.37
CA LEU A 355 15.16 -15.64 12.92
C LEU A 355 14.60 -16.21 14.22
N LYS A 356 14.11 -15.35 15.13
CA LYS A 356 13.49 -15.77 16.40
C LYS A 356 12.16 -16.50 16.18
N LEU A 357 11.32 -15.99 15.29
CA LEU A 357 10.05 -16.64 14.94
C LEU A 357 10.31 -17.97 14.24
N ARG A 358 11.29 -18.05 13.34
CA ARG A 358 11.69 -19.31 12.72
C ARG A 358 12.19 -20.32 13.75
N GLU A 359 12.97 -19.90 14.74
CA GLU A 359 13.41 -20.79 15.81
C GLU A 359 12.23 -21.42 16.55
N LEU A 360 11.20 -20.63 16.85
CA LEU A 360 9.97 -21.05 17.52
C LEU A 360 9.07 -21.94 16.65
N LEU A 361 8.92 -21.60 15.36
CA LEU A 361 7.90 -22.18 14.48
C LEU A 361 8.40 -23.32 13.58
N LYS A 362 9.73 -23.49 13.44
CA LYS A 362 10.29 -24.53 12.56
C LYS A 362 9.88 -25.93 13.04
N THR A 363 9.59 -26.77 12.07
CA THR A 363 9.40 -28.21 12.23
C THR A 363 10.47 -28.96 11.44
N PRO A 364 10.60 -30.29 11.58
CA PRO A 364 11.53 -31.07 10.75
C PRO A 364 11.30 -30.93 9.23
N SER A 365 10.10 -30.54 8.79
CA SER A 365 9.76 -30.35 7.38
C SER A 365 9.93 -28.91 6.88
N THR A 366 10.32 -27.97 7.75
CA THR A 366 10.53 -26.56 7.39
C THR A 366 11.75 -26.41 6.46
N PRO A 367 11.59 -25.82 5.26
CA PRO A 367 12.68 -25.69 4.29
C PRO A 367 13.77 -24.71 4.77
N PRO A 368 14.97 -24.73 4.16
CA PRO A 368 15.99 -23.72 4.40
C PRO A 368 15.51 -22.32 3.98
N ILE A 369 16.09 -21.28 4.57
CA ILE A 369 15.82 -19.90 4.18
C ILE A 369 16.29 -19.70 2.72
N PRO A 370 15.43 -19.17 1.83
CA PRO A 370 15.84 -18.79 0.47
C PRO A 370 17.03 -17.83 0.44
N ALA A 371 17.89 -17.96 -0.57
CA ALA A 371 18.99 -17.02 -0.76
C ALA A 371 18.45 -15.59 -1.01
N LYS A 372 19.19 -14.58 -0.51
CA LYS A 372 18.88 -13.17 -0.77
C LYS A 372 18.98 -12.86 -2.26
N ILE A 373 18.07 -12.00 -2.72
CA ILE A 373 18.14 -11.44 -4.06
C ILE A 373 19.39 -10.53 -4.13
N PRO A 374 20.22 -10.61 -5.18
CA PRO A 374 21.43 -9.80 -5.28
C PRO A 374 21.14 -8.30 -5.22
N VAL A 375 21.97 -7.56 -4.50
CA VAL A 375 21.90 -6.10 -4.38
C VAL A 375 23.06 -5.46 -5.16
N ILE A 376 22.79 -4.34 -5.83
CA ILE A 376 23.79 -3.55 -6.56
C ILE A 376 23.78 -2.09 -6.09
N GLN A 377 24.84 -1.37 -6.42
CA GLN A 377 24.93 0.08 -6.26
C GLN A 377 25.29 0.72 -7.59
N ILE A 378 24.70 1.88 -7.87
CA ILE A 378 24.89 2.65 -9.09
C ILE A 378 25.24 4.07 -8.66
N GLN A 379 26.44 4.53 -8.99
CA GLN A 379 26.91 5.87 -8.64
C GLN A 379 26.85 6.77 -9.87
N GLY A 380 26.45 8.03 -9.66
CA GLY A 380 26.47 9.09 -10.67
C GLY A 380 25.52 8.85 -11.85
N ILE A 381 24.29 8.39 -11.60
CA ILE A 381 23.26 8.31 -12.66
C ILE A 381 23.01 9.74 -13.15
N LYS A 382 23.50 10.05 -14.35
CA LYS A 382 23.41 11.41 -14.91
C LYS A 382 21.98 11.76 -15.29
N LEU A 383 21.48 12.88 -14.77
CA LEU A 383 20.21 13.48 -15.17
C LEU A 383 20.47 14.41 -16.36
N SER A 384 20.56 13.81 -17.55
CA SER A 384 20.97 14.47 -18.79
C SER A 384 19.97 15.48 -19.35
N GLN A 385 18.70 15.41 -18.95
CA GLN A 385 17.65 16.30 -19.41
C GLN A 385 16.83 16.76 -18.21
N ALA A 386 16.39 18.01 -18.24
CA ALA A 386 15.42 18.50 -17.28
C ALA A 386 14.59 19.64 -17.87
N ILE A 387 13.29 19.60 -17.61
CA ILE A 387 12.30 20.57 -18.12
C ILE A 387 11.40 21.05 -16.97
N ASP A 388 10.92 22.28 -17.06
CA ASP A 388 9.87 22.78 -16.16
C ASP A 388 8.59 21.97 -16.41
N LEU A 389 7.91 21.56 -15.33
CA LEU A 389 6.66 20.81 -15.40
C LEU A 389 5.55 21.60 -16.12
N GLU A 390 5.60 22.93 -16.11
CA GLU A 390 4.70 23.78 -16.89
C GLU A 390 4.76 23.48 -18.39
N ASN A 391 5.88 22.98 -18.93
CA ASN A 391 5.96 22.55 -20.32
C ASN A 391 5.06 21.33 -20.61
N VAL A 392 4.85 20.45 -19.63
CA VAL A 392 3.89 19.34 -19.75
C VAL A 392 2.46 19.86 -19.63
N LYS A 393 2.19 20.76 -18.67
CA LYS A 393 0.90 21.45 -18.52
C LYS A 393 0.47 22.13 -19.82
N ASN A 394 1.38 22.77 -20.55
CA ASN A 394 1.06 23.47 -21.81
C ASN A 394 0.52 22.55 -22.92
N ASN A 395 0.71 21.23 -22.80
CA ASN A 395 0.14 20.24 -23.72
C ASN A 395 -1.19 19.65 -23.20
N VAL A 396 -1.66 20.09 -22.04
CA VAL A 396 -2.92 19.67 -21.42
C VAL A 396 -3.97 20.74 -21.68
N ARG A 397 -5.14 20.33 -22.19
CA ARG A 397 -6.28 21.24 -22.31
C ARG A 397 -6.88 21.49 -20.93
N PRO A 398 -7.02 22.75 -20.47
CA PRO A 398 -7.63 23.01 -19.18
C PRO A 398 -9.13 22.74 -19.21
N VAL A 399 -9.67 22.33 -18.06
CA VAL A 399 -11.08 22.48 -17.74
C VAL A 399 -11.26 23.89 -17.16
N ILE A 400 -12.25 24.63 -17.66
CA ILE A 400 -12.54 26.00 -17.22
C ILE A 400 -13.81 26.00 -16.38
N ASN A 401 -13.79 26.63 -15.21
CA ASN A 401 -14.96 26.78 -14.35
C ASN A 401 -14.87 28.03 -13.47
N ASP A 402 -16.01 28.49 -12.94
CA ASP A 402 -16.04 29.65 -12.04
C ASP A 402 -15.40 29.39 -10.67
N ASN A 403 -15.37 28.14 -10.24
CA ASN A 403 -14.75 27.72 -8.99
C ASN A 403 -13.79 26.54 -9.27
N PRO A 404 -12.72 26.37 -8.48
CA PRO A 404 -11.90 25.17 -8.56
C PRO A 404 -12.74 23.90 -8.41
N LEU A 405 -12.44 22.91 -9.25
CA LEU A 405 -13.05 21.58 -9.21
C LEU A 405 -12.14 20.62 -8.45
N THR A 406 -12.74 19.63 -7.79
CA THR A 406 -11.99 18.53 -7.18
C THR A 406 -11.34 17.65 -8.25
N PHE A 407 -10.38 16.82 -7.85
CA PHE A 407 -9.76 15.82 -8.72
C PHE A 407 -10.81 14.91 -9.36
N GLU A 408 -11.78 14.46 -8.56
CA GLU A 408 -12.87 13.57 -8.99
C GLU A 408 -13.78 14.25 -10.03
N GLN A 409 -14.14 15.51 -9.81
CA GLN A 409 -14.92 16.32 -10.77
C GLN A 409 -14.16 16.57 -12.09
N LEU A 410 -12.83 16.55 -12.05
CA LEU A 410 -11.96 16.59 -13.23
C LEU A 410 -11.75 15.20 -13.86
N ASN A 411 -12.41 14.17 -13.34
CA ASN A 411 -12.28 12.77 -13.74
C ASN A 411 -10.83 12.26 -13.61
N GLN A 412 -10.16 12.61 -12.52
CA GLN A 412 -8.79 12.20 -12.19
C GLN A 412 -8.71 11.63 -10.77
N GLY A 413 -8.08 10.47 -10.60
CA GLY A 413 -7.92 9.85 -9.28
C GLY A 413 -6.67 10.26 -8.51
N HIS A 414 -5.54 10.40 -9.20
CA HIS A 414 -4.20 10.44 -8.60
C HIS A 414 -3.33 11.55 -9.20
N GLY A 415 -2.08 11.66 -8.77
CA GLY A 415 -1.13 12.63 -9.27
C GLY A 415 -1.40 14.05 -8.78
N TYR A 416 -1.39 15.00 -9.71
CA TYR A 416 -1.42 16.43 -9.43
C TYR A 416 -2.48 17.14 -10.27
N VAL A 417 -2.99 18.27 -9.77
CA VAL A 417 -3.76 19.21 -10.58
C VAL A 417 -3.13 20.58 -10.44
N TRP A 418 -2.95 21.23 -11.58
CA TRP A 418 -2.47 22.60 -11.64
C TRP A 418 -3.65 23.54 -11.81
N TYR A 419 -3.96 24.34 -10.79
CA TYR A 419 -5.02 25.35 -10.81
C TYR A 419 -4.40 26.70 -11.19
N SER A 420 -4.98 27.40 -12.18
CA SER A 420 -4.45 28.65 -12.72
C SER A 420 -5.56 29.70 -12.79
N LYS A 421 -5.23 30.95 -12.43
CA LYS A 421 -6.13 32.10 -12.51
C LYS A 421 -5.39 33.35 -12.96
N ASN A 422 -5.89 33.98 -14.03
CA ASN A 422 -5.41 35.28 -14.50
C ASN A 422 -6.20 36.42 -13.84
N PHE A 423 -5.52 37.51 -13.53
CA PHE A 423 -6.06 38.69 -12.87
C PHE A 423 -5.84 39.95 -13.71
N ASN A 424 -6.91 40.65 -14.05
CA ASN A 424 -6.82 41.93 -14.79
C ASN A 424 -6.57 43.13 -13.87
N GLN A 425 -6.70 42.96 -12.55
CA GLN A 425 -6.46 43.99 -11.54
C GLN A 425 -5.53 43.42 -10.46
N PRO A 426 -4.64 44.24 -9.89
CA PRO A 426 -3.75 43.78 -8.84
C PRO A 426 -4.55 43.40 -7.59
N ILE A 427 -4.06 42.41 -6.86
CA ILE A 427 -4.60 42.01 -5.56
C ILE A 427 -3.46 41.54 -4.66
N LYS A 428 -3.48 41.99 -3.40
CA LYS A 428 -2.48 41.64 -2.39
C LYS A 428 -3.17 41.24 -1.09
N GLY A 429 -2.60 40.27 -0.41
CA GLY A 429 -2.96 39.86 0.95
C GLY A 429 -2.86 38.35 1.12
N THR A 430 -3.49 37.85 2.17
CA THR A 430 -3.47 36.43 2.51
C THR A 430 -4.35 35.62 1.56
N LEU A 431 -3.75 34.67 0.83
CA LEU A 431 -4.44 33.58 0.14
C LEU A 431 -4.83 32.52 1.17
N LYS A 432 -6.12 32.16 1.23
CA LYS A 432 -6.65 31.11 2.11
C LYS A 432 -7.23 29.93 1.30
N LEU A 433 -6.76 28.72 1.59
CA LEU A 433 -7.17 27.45 0.98
C LEU A 433 -7.62 26.44 2.05
N ASP A 434 -8.65 26.76 2.84
CA ASP A 434 -9.14 25.90 3.93
C ASP A 434 -9.52 24.48 3.49
N GLY A 435 -9.92 24.31 2.23
CA GLY A 435 -10.24 23.03 1.60
C GLY A 435 -9.10 22.41 0.79
N LEU A 436 -7.84 22.75 1.06
CA LEU A 436 -6.68 22.14 0.39
C LEU A 436 -6.56 20.65 0.73
N ARG A 437 -6.48 19.82 -0.31
CA ARG A 437 -6.28 18.37 -0.23
C ARG A 437 -5.25 17.91 -1.27
N ASP A 438 -3.97 17.74 -0.93
CA ASP A 438 -3.42 17.83 0.43
C ASP A 438 -2.18 18.71 0.56
N TYR A 439 -1.37 18.81 -0.49
CA TYR A 439 -0.15 19.62 -0.47
C TYR A 439 -0.09 20.51 -1.70
N ALA A 440 0.28 21.77 -1.54
CA ALA A 440 0.36 22.71 -2.64
C ALA A 440 1.59 23.61 -2.59
N ILE A 441 2.10 23.93 -3.78
CA ILE A 441 3.03 25.04 -3.97
C ILE A 441 2.32 26.13 -4.77
N VAL A 442 2.40 27.36 -4.27
CA VAL A 442 1.74 28.54 -4.81
C VAL A 442 2.78 29.41 -5.53
N TYR A 443 2.42 29.85 -6.74
CA TYR A 443 3.25 30.70 -7.59
C TYR A 443 2.50 31.94 -8.03
N VAL A 444 3.21 33.06 -8.11
CA VAL A 444 2.73 34.28 -8.78
C VAL A 444 3.67 34.60 -9.92
N ASN A 445 3.16 34.66 -11.15
CA ASN A 445 3.96 34.86 -12.38
C ASN A 445 5.16 33.90 -12.49
N GLY A 446 4.98 32.67 -12.02
CA GLY A 446 6.00 31.63 -12.02
C GLY A 446 6.93 31.62 -10.80
N GLU A 447 6.96 32.65 -9.96
CA GLU A 447 7.79 32.70 -8.75
C GLU A 447 7.10 32.01 -7.57
N LYS A 448 7.80 31.13 -6.85
CA LYS A 448 7.27 30.45 -5.66
C LYS A 448 7.04 31.48 -4.54
N VAL A 449 5.81 31.60 -4.07
CA VAL A 449 5.42 32.52 -2.97
C VAL A 449 4.95 31.80 -1.72
N GLY A 450 4.55 30.52 -1.83
CA GLY A 450 4.00 29.79 -0.71
C GLY A 450 4.09 28.28 -0.86
N GLU A 451 4.11 27.61 0.29
CA GLU A 451 4.01 26.16 0.42
C GLU A 451 2.98 25.88 1.50
N LEU A 452 1.93 25.16 1.11
CA LEU A 452 0.75 24.85 1.92
C LEU A 452 0.66 23.34 2.09
N ASN A 453 0.34 22.90 3.30
CA ASN A 453 0.46 21.50 3.68
C ASN A 453 -0.60 21.15 4.71
N ARG A 454 -1.50 20.24 4.32
CA ARG A 454 -2.60 19.73 5.15
C ARG A 454 -2.11 18.99 6.40
N TYR A 455 -0.94 18.32 6.34
CA TYR A 455 -0.35 17.66 7.52
C TYR A 455 -0.05 18.70 8.61
N TYR A 456 0.63 19.79 8.26
CA TYR A 456 0.98 20.88 9.18
C TYR A 456 -0.13 21.92 9.40
N LYS A 457 -1.37 21.66 8.93
CA LYS A 457 -2.50 22.60 8.99
C LYS A 457 -2.17 24.00 8.42
N LYS A 458 -1.28 24.05 7.42
CA LYS A 458 -0.84 25.30 6.79
C LYS A 458 -1.65 25.54 5.51
N TYR A 459 -2.71 26.32 5.64
CA TYR A 459 -3.67 26.60 4.57
C TYR A 459 -3.57 28.01 3.98
N GLU A 460 -2.64 28.83 4.50
CA GLU A 460 -2.52 30.23 4.16
C GLU A 460 -1.10 30.63 3.75
N CYS A 461 -1.00 31.57 2.81
CA CYS A 461 0.25 32.26 2.47
C CYS A 461 -0.03 33.66 1.93
N GLU A 462 0.96 34.55 2.03
CA GLU A 462 0.86 35.89 1.46
C GLU A 462 1.09 35.87 -0.05
N VAL A 463 0.24 36.57 -0.80
CA VAL A 463 0.37 36.75 -2.24
C VAL A 463 0.34 38.23 -2.62
N ASN A 464 1.11 38.59 -3.64
CA ASN A 464 1.09 39.91 -4.26
C ASN A 464 0.99 39.76 -5.77
N ILE A 465 -0.24 39.73 -6.27
CA ILE A 465 -0.54 39.54 -7.70
C ILE A 465 -0.58 40.91 -8.37
N PRO A 466 0.31 41.21 -9.33
CA PRO A 466 0.34 42.50 -10.01
C PRO A 466 -0.81 42.63 -11.03
N PHE A 467 -0.92 43.81 -11.65
CA PHE A 467 -1.82 44.02 -12.80
C PHE A 467 -1.46 43.04 -13.92
N ASN A 468 -2.46 42.41 -14.55
CA ASN A 468 -2.28 41.32 -15.52
C ASN A 468 -1.44 40.14 -14.99
N GLY A 469 -1.46 39.92 -13.68
CA GLY A 469 -0.74 38.84 -13.02
C GLY A 469 -1.47 37.51 -13.10
N LYS A 470 -0.73 36.42 -12.83
CA LYS A 470 -1.23 35.06 -12.82
C LYS A 470 -0.91 34.39 -11.48
N LEU A 471 -1.91 33.70 -10.93
CA LEU A 471 -1.78 32.80 -9.80
C LEU A 471 -1.80 31.36 -10.30
N ASP A 472 -0.82 30.58 -9.88
CA ASP A 472 -0.72 29.15 -10.17
C ASP A 472 -0.61 28.37 -8.84
N ILE A 473 -1.41 27.33 -8.66
CA ILE A 473 -1.43 26.47 -7.47
C ILE A 473 -1.28 25.02 -7.92
N LEU A 474 -0.11 24.43 -7.68
CA LEU A 474 0.16 23.02 -8.01
C LEU A 474 -0.19 22.15 -6.81
N VAL A 475 -1.30 21.42 -6.89
CA VAL A 475 -1.83 20.57 -5.80
C VAL A 475 -1.50 19.10 -6.04
N GLU A 476 -0.99 18.42 -5.02
CA GLU A 476 -0.78 16.97 -4.99
C GLU A 476 -1.86 16.27 -4.15
N ASN A 477 -2.38 15.15 -4.66
CA ASN A 477 -3.10 14.17 -3.86
C ASN A 477 -2.08 13.24 -3.18
N MET A 478 -1.97 13.30 -1.85
CA MET A 478 -0.99 12.51 -1.09
C MET A 478 -1.46 11.09 -0.71
N GLY A 479 -2.69 10.72 -1.06
CA GLY A 479 -3.34 9.46 -0.68
C GLY A 479 -4.67 9.73 0.03
N ARG A 480 -5.74 9.04 -0.36
CA ARG A 480 -7.05 9.13 0.30
C ARG A 480 -7.02 8.44 1.66
N ILE A 481 -7.80 8.99 2.59
CA ILE A 481 -7.95 8.46 3.92
C ILE A 481 -8.48 7.03 3.83
N ASN A 482 -7.80 6.10 4.47
CA ASN A 482 -8.07 4.67 4.38
C ASN A 482 -8.74 4.11 5.63
N TYR A 483 -8.82 4.87 6.73
CA TYR A 483 -9.43 4.45 8.00
C TYR A 483 -10.32 5.54 8.60
N GLY A 484 -11.40 5.10 9.26
CA GLY A 484 -12.25 5.94 10.11
C GLY A 484 -13.40 6.67 9.42
N ALA A 485 -14.14 7.46 10.21
CA ALA A 485 -15.40 8.09 9.78
C ALA A 485 -15.24 9.08 8.61
N ALA A 486 -14.03 9.63 8.39
CA ALA A 486 -13.76 10.53 7.29
C ALA A 486 -13.72 9.84 5.91
N ILE A 487 -13.93 8.51 5.83
CA ILE A 487 -13.90 7.78 4.56
C ILE A 487 -14.88 8.35 3.51
N ASN A 488 -16.03 8.87 3.92
CA ASN A 488 -17.02 9.52 3.05
C ASN A 488 -16.71 10.98 2.70
N LYS A 489 -15.58 11.52 3.17
CA LYS A 489 -15.12 12.90 2.93
C LYS A 489 -13.73 12.89 2.32
N ASN A 490 -13.55 12.24 1.18
CA ASN A 490 -12.24 11.88 0.63
C ASN A 490 -11.90 12.46 -0.75
N THR A 491 -12.68 13.42 -1.24
CA THR A 491 -12.35 14.15 -2.47
C THR A 491 -11.04 14.90 -2.35
N LYS A 492 -10.34 15.15 -3.46
CA LYS A 492 -8.98 15.72 -3.48
C LYS A 492 -8.91 17.00 -4.33
N GLY A 493 -7.84 17.79 -4.16
CA GLY A 493 -7.67 19.09 -4.81
C GLY A 493 -8.09 20.25 -3.93
N ILE A 494 -8.74 21.26 -4.52
CA ILE A 494 -9.31 22.39 -3.78
C ILE A 494 -10.81 22.14 -3.64
N ILE A 495 -11.25 21.77 -2.44
CA ILE A 495 -12.64 21.34 -2.18
C ILE A 495 -13.54 22.44 -1.60
N SER A 496 -12.99 23.64 -1.39
CA SER A 496 -13.69 24.81 -0.86
C SER A 496 -13.41 26.05 -1.71
N PRO A 497 -14.17 27.14 -1.54
CA PRO A 497 -13.82 28.42 -2.13
C PRO A 497 -12.39 28.89 -1.79
N VAL A 498 -11.78 29.60 -2.75
CA VAL A 498 -10.48 30.27 -2.59
C VAL A 498 -10.70 31.72 -2.23
N PHE A 499 -9.98 32.24 -1.23
CA PHE A 499 -10.06 33.65 -0.83
C PHE A 499 -8.70 34.33 -0.91
N ILE A 500 -8.69 35.60 -1.29
CA ILE A 500 -7.52 36.49 -1.12
C ILE A 500 -7.99 37.74 -0.40
N ASN A 501 -7.42 38.02 0.79
CA ASN A 501 -7.81 39.15 1.63
C ASN A 501 -9.34 39.20 1.86
N ASP A 502 -9.90 38.06 2.26
CA ASP A 502 -11.33 37.78 2.50
C ASP A 502 -12.27 38.01 1.29
N ARG A 503 -11.72 38.24 0.09
CA ARG A 503 -12.48 38.27 -1.17
C ARG A 503 -12.47 36.90 -1.81
N LYS A 504 -13.66 36.34 -2.04
CA LYS A 504 -13.80 35.08 -2.78
C LYS A 504 -13.31 35.26 -4.22
N ILE A 505 -12.43 34.38 -4.68
CA ILE A 505 -11.88 34.39 -6.03
C ILE A 505 -12.69 33.45 -6.91
N THR A 506 -13.37 34.00 -7.91
CA THR A 506 -14.24 33.27 -8.84
C THR A 506 -13.98 33.65 -10.29
N GLY A 507 -14.59 32.88 -11.21
CA GLY A 507 -14.53 33.07 -12.66
C GLY A 507 -13.27 32.45 -13.26
N ASP A 508 -13.37 31.92 -14.47
CA ASP A 508 -12.25 31.54 -15.37
C ASP A 508 -11.05 30.85 -14.68
N TRP A 509 -11.30 29.92 -13.77
CA TRP A 509 -10.25 29.03 -13.26
C TRP A 509 -9.90 28.01 -14.34
N GLU A 510 -8.63 27.89 -14.67
CA GLU A 510 -8.12 26.87 -15.59
C GLU A 510 -7.48 25.74 -14.77
N MET A 511 -7.97 24.51 -14.94
CA MET A 511 -7.50 23.33 -14.21
C MET A 511 -6.90 22.32 -15.17
N TYR A 512 -5.62 22.01 -14.96
CA TYR A 512 -4.86 21.10 -15.80
C TYR A 512 -4.59 19.80 -15.02
N GLY A 513 -5.18 18.70 -15.48
CA GLY A 513 -4.97 17.38 -14.90
C GLY A 513 -3.61 16.79 -15.24
N LEU A 514 -2.85 16.39 -14.23
CA LEU A 514 -1.53 15.76 -14.34
C LEU A 514 -1.55 14.41 -13.58
N PRO A 515 -2.23 13.38 -14.11
CA PRO A 515 -2.48 12.13 -13.39
C PRO A 515 -1.24 11.28 -13.20
N PHE A 516 -0.27 11.37 -14.13
CA PHE A 516 0.94 10.55 -14.19
C PHE A 516 0.69 9.04 -14.02
N GLU A 517 -0.38 8.53 -14.65
CA GLU A 517 -0.61 7.08 -14.80
C GLU A 517 0.52 6.40 -15.60
N LYS A 518 1.22 7.17 -16.43
CA LYS A 518 2.40 6.76 -17.19
C LYS A 518 3.50 7.81 -16.99
N ALA A 519 4.74 7.36 -17.14
CA ALA A 519 5.88 8.26 -17.14
C ALA A 519 5.72 9.34 -18.22
N PRO A 520 5.97 10.62 -17.91
CA PRO A 520 5.83 11.69 -18.89
C PRO A 520 6.90 11.58 -19.99
N VAL A 521 6.51 11.89 -21.22
CA VAL A 521 7.44 11.93 -22.35
C VAL A 521 8.10 13.30 -22.42
N ILE A 522 9.42 13.33 -22.38
CA ILE A 522 10.22 14.55 -22.56
C ILE A 522 10.72 14.59 -24.00
N ASP A 523 10.32 15.61 -24.76
CA ASP A 523 10.84 15.84 -26.11
C ASP A 523 12.30 16.30 -26.02
N ALA A 524 13.18 15.59 -26.74
CA ALA A 524 14.61 15.89 -26.78
C ALA A 524 14.94 17.29 -27.33
N LYS A 525 14.00 17.94 -28.03
CA LYS A 525 14.14 19.31 -28.54
C LYS A 525 13.82 20.38 -27.51
N GLN A 526 13.18 20.05 -26.40
CA GLN A 526 12.90 21.03 -25.35
C GLN A 526 14.21 21.47 -24.70
N LYS A 527 14.47 22.78 -24.76
CA LYS A 527 15.64 23.36 -24.10
C LYS A 527 15.43 23.33 -22.59
N SER A 528 16.52 23.07 -21.87
CA SER A 528 16.59 23.23 -20.42
C SER A 528 16.46 24.72 -20.06
N ASP A 529 15.38 25.10 -19.39
CA ASP A 529 15.25 26.38 -18.66
C ASP A 529 15.01 26.07 -17.17
N LEU A 530 16.00 25.39 -16.58
CA LEU A 530 15.94 24.97 -15.18
C LEU A 530 16.02 26.16 -14.25
N LYS A 531 15.04 26.29 -13.36
CA LYS A 531 15.06 27.26 -12.27
C LYS A 531 14.80 26.54 -10.96
N GLU A 532 15.55 26.93 -9.94
CA GLU A 532 15.27 26.49 -8.58
C GLU A 532 13.86 26.95 -8.17
N ASN A 533 13.25 26.20 -7.26
CA ASN A 533 11.90 26.43 -6.76
C ASN A 533 10.81 26.33 -7.83
N ARG A 534 11.09 25.75 -9.00
CA ARG A 534 10.10 25.42 -10.04
C ARG A 534 9.92 23.91 -10.16
N PRO A 535 8.68 23.42 -10.29
CA PRO A 535 8.43 21.99 -10.41
C PRO A 535 9.09 21.49 -11.70
N THR A 536 9.89 20.44 -11.60
CA THR A 536 10.82 20.02 -12.66
C THR A 536 10.69 18.54 -12.92
N ILE A 537 10.81 18.14 -14.18
CA ILE A 537 10.96 16.75 -14.58
C ILE A 537 12.41 16.53 -15.00
N TYR A 538 13.12 15.69 -14.27
CA TYR A 538 14.47 15.22 -14.61
C TYR A 538 14.39 13.90 -15.36
N LYS A 539 15.29 13.70 -16.32
CA LYS A 539 15.47 12.43 -17.04
C LYS A 539 16.94 12.05 -17.18
N GLY A 540 17.22 10.79 -16.90
CA GLY A 540 18.53 10.18 -17.04
C GLY A 540 18.45 8.81 -17.71
N ASN A 541 19.58 8.36 -18.27
CA ASN A 541 19.74 7.01 -18.78
C ASN A 541 20.99 6.38 -18.17
N PHE A 542 20.95 5.09 -17.88
CA PHE A 542 22.08 4.36 -17.30
C PHE A 542 22.07 2.87 -17.66
N ASN A 543 23.25 2.27 -17.59
CA ASN A 543 23.46 0.84 -17.81
C ASN A 543 23.94 0.19 -16.51
N VAL A 544 23.65 -1.11 -16.35
CA VAL A 544 24.12 -1.94 -15.24
C VAL A 544 24.69 -3.24 -15.78
N SER A 545 25.91 -3.62 -15.36
CA SER A 545 26.56 -4.86 -15.82
C SER A 545 25.80 -6.11 -15.36
N LYS A 546 25.11 -6.02 -14.22
CA LYS A 546 24.26 -7.07 -13.66
C LYS A 546 23.06 -6.42 -12.97
N VAL A 547 21.87 -7.00 -13.16
CA VAL A 547 20.66 -6.57 -12.44
C VAL A 547 20.66 -7.10 -11.01
N GLY A 548 20.14 -6.27 -10.11
CA GLY A 548 19.96 -6.57 -8.70
C GLY A 548 19.15 -5.46 -8.04
N ASP A 549 18.64 -5.74 -6.86
CA ASP A 549 17.92 -4.77 -6.04
C ASP A 549 18.82 -3.59 -5.70
N THR A 550 18.25 -2.40 -5.57
CA THR A 550 18.98 -1.20 -5.13
C THR A 550 18.02 -0.19 -4.50
N PHE A 551 18.55 0.87 -3.91
CA PHE A 551 17.76 1.90 -3.22
C PHE A 551 18.15 3.28 -3.72
N LEU A 552 17.23 4.00 -4.38
CA LEU A 552 17.49 5.34 -4.88
C LEU A 552 17.66 6.31 -3.71
N ASP A 553 18.79 7.02 -3.64
CA ASP A 553 19.05 8.00 -2.58
C ASP A 553 18.36 9.33 -2.88
N MET A 554 17.24 9.58 -2.20
CA MET A 554 16.40 10.76 -2.46
C MET A 554 16.73 11.95 -1.55
N ARG A 555 17.73 11.83 -0.67
CA ARG A 555 18.15 12.92 0.25
C ARG A 555 18.53 14.24 -0.46
N PRO A 556 19.10 14.24 -1.68
CA PRO A 556 19.36 15.49 -2.42
C PRO A 556 18.10 16.17 -2.99
N PHE A 557 16.96 15.48 -2.98
CA PHE A 557 15.70 15.91 -3.59
C PHE A 557 14.72 16.43 -2.53
N GLY A 558 13.67 17.12 -2.98
CA GLY A 558 12.67 17.77 -2.13
C GLY A 558 11.43 16.92 -1.94
N LYS A 559 10.57 16.83 -2.96
CA LYS A 559 9.33 16.04 -2.89
C LYS A 559 8.88 15.66 -4.28
N GLY A 560 8.40 14.42 -4.48
CA GLY A 560 7.82 14.04 -5.76
C GLY A 560 7.70 12.55 -5.97
N ILE A 561 7.81 12.12 -7.24
CA ILE A 561 7.70 10.71 -7.65
C ILE A 561 8.81 10.31 -8.63
N VAL A 562 9.09 9.02 -8.70
CA VAL A 562 10.13 8.46 -9.58
C VAL A 562 9.56 7.34 -10.45
N PHE A 563 9.90 7.37 -11.74
CA PHE A 563 9.70 6.27 -12.66
C PHE A 563 11.03 5.66 -13.07
N VAL A 564 11.11 4.33 -13.12
CA VAL A 564 12.23 3.61 -13.74
C VAL A 564 11.66 2.65 -14.77
N ASN A 565 12.14 2.74 -16.01
CA ASN A 565 11.65 1.94 -17.14
C ASN A 565 10.12 1.98 -17.32
N GLY A 566 9.51 3.15 -17.03
CA GLY A 566 8.07 3.36 -17.09
C GLY A 566 7.28 2.91 -15.86
N ILE A 567 7.92 2.26 -14.88
CA ILE A 567 7.27 1.80 -13.64
C ILE A 567 7.37 2.89 -12.58
N ASN A 568 6.23 3.32 -12.04
CA ASN A 568 6.18 4.30 -10.95
C ASN A 568 6.59 3.64 -9.63
N LEU A 569 7.76 4.01 -9.09
CA LEU A 569 8.28 3.49 -7.83
C LEU A 569 7.56 4.05 -6.61
N GLY A 570 6.83 5.15 -6.76
CA GLY A 570 6.11 5.82 -5.69
C GLY A 570 6.73 7.16 -5.31
N ARG A 571 6.39 7.61 -4.10
CA ARG A 571 6.61 8.97 -3.62
C ARG A 571 7.87 9.07 -2.76
N TYR A 572 8.58 10.18 -2.86
CA TYR A 572 9.60 10.58 -1.90
C TYR A 572 9.27 11.97 -1.34
N TRP A 573 9.72 12.21 -0.11
CA TRP A 573 9.62 13.52 0.53
C TRP A 573 10.78 13.69 1.51
N SER A 574 11.49 14.80 1.40
CA SER A 574 12.72 15.11 2.12
C SER A 574 12.57 15.05 3.64
N VAL A 575 11.34 15.18 4.16
CA VAL A 575 11.06 15.12 5.60
C VAL A 575 11.31 13.76 6.22
N GLY A 576 11.28 12.69 5.40
CA GLY A 576 11.43 11.34 5.89
C GLY A 576 10.21 10.82 6.68
N PRO A 577 10.37 9.71 7.41
CA PRO A 577 11.64 9.10 7.79
C PRO A 577 12.27 8.26 6.67
N GLN A 578 11.49 7.87 5.66
CA GLN A 578 11.98 7.27 4.43
C GLN A 578 12.80 8.27 3.59
N GLN A 579 14.06 7.94 3.31
CA GLN A 579 14.96 8.76 2.48
C GLN A 579 15.42 8.05 1.20
N THR A 580 14.99 6.79 1.02
CA THR A 580 15.31 5.98 -0.15
C THR A 580 14.07 5.34 -0.75
N LEU A 581 14.03 5.20 -2.07
CA LEU A 581 13.01 4.38 -2.77
C LEU A 581 13.60 3.02 -3.17
N TYR A 582 12.91 1.94 -2.83
CA TYR A 582 13.28 0.59 -3.28
C TYR A 582 13.10 0.46 -4.80
N LEU A 583 14.14 -0.01 -5.47
CA LEU A 583 14.14 -0.35 -6.89
C LEU A 583 14.44 -1.85 -7.04
N PRO A 584 13.40 -2.68 -7.27
CA PRO A 584 13.54 -4.09 -7.56
C PRO A 584 14.45 -4.35 -8.76
N GLY A 585 15.34 -5.33 -8.65
CA GLY A 585 16.23 -5.73 -9.74
C GLY A 585 15.47 -6.28 -10.96
N CYS A 586 14.27 -6.84 -10.77
CA CYS A 586 13.42 -7.28 -11.88
C CYS A 586 12.87 -6.13 -12.73
N TYR A 587 12.88 -4.89 -12.22
CA TYR A 587 12.50 -3.70 -12.98
C TYR A 587 13.67 -3.10 -13.76
N LEU A 588 14.89 -3.59 -13.53
CA LEU A 588 16.09 -3.19 -14.25
C LEU A 588 16.34 -4.08 -15.47
N LYS A 589 16.95 -3.48 -16.48
CA LYS A 589 17.52 -4.14 -17.66
C LYS A 589 19.04 -4.04 -17.56
N LYS A 590 19.79 -4.89 -18.26
CA LYS A 590 21.27 -4.75 -18.31
C LYS A 590 21.67 -3.41 -18.93
N ASP A 591 21.08 -3.06 -20.06
CA ASP A 591 21.37 -1.81 -20.75
C ASP A 591 20.08 -1.00 -20.97
N ASN A 592 20.25 0.30 -21.24
CA ASN A 592 19.19 1.23 -21.61
C ASN A 592 18.08 1.35 -20.55
N ASN A 593 18.47 1.53 -19.28
CA ASN A 593 17.52 1.92 -18.25
C ASN A 593 17.25 3.42 -18.34
N GLU A 594 15.98 3.79 -18.22
CA GLU A 594 15.54 5.18 -18.12
C GLU A 594 15.04 5.46 -16.71
N ILE A 595 15.42 6.61 -16.16
CA ILE A 595 14.85 7.16 -14.94
C ILE A 595 14.23 8.53 -15.23
N ILE A 596 13.02 8.74 -14.72
CA ILE A 596 12.32 10.02 -14.76
C ILE A 596 11.94 10.39 -13.33
N ILE A 597 12.33 11.58 -12.88
CA ILE A 597 12.00 12.12 -11.55
C ILE A 597 11.14 13.35 -11.76
N ILE A 598 9.92 13.32 -11.21
CA ILE A 598 9.11 14.53 -11.10
C ILE A 598 9.40 15.10 -9.71
N GLU A 599 10.03 16.27 -9.66
CA GLU A 599 10.45 16.98 -8.46
C GLU A 599 9.57 18.23 -8.30
N GLN A 600 8.73 18.23 -7.29
CA GLN A 600 7.74 19.28 -7.04
C GLN A 600 8.34 20.52 -6.38
N LYS A 601 9.24 20.35 -5.40
CA LYS A 601 9.82 21.48 -4.63
C LYS A 601 10.98 22.10 -5.39
N ASN A 602 11.88 21.26 -5.90
CA ASN A 602 13.07 21.63 -6.67
C ASN A 602 13.91 22.76 -6.04
N ASN A 603 14.06 22.74 -4.71
CA ASN A 603 14.78 23.79 -3.99
C ASN A 603 16.24 23.94 -4.43
N LYS A 604 16.82 22.88 -5.03
CA LYS A 604 18.15 22.85 -5.63
C LYS A 604 18.10 22.05 -6.92
N ILE A 605 18.87 22.48 -7.91
CA ILE A 605 19.00 21.73 -9.17
C ILE A 605 19.89 20.50 -8.96
N ASN A 606 19.34 19.33 -9.26
CA ASN A 606 20.07 18.05 -9.18
C ASN A 606 20.56 17.61 -10.56
N LYS A 607 21.81 17.17 -10.67
CA LYS A 607 22.43 16.72 -11.93
C LYS A 607 22.70 15.21 -11.98
N GLU A 608 22.64 14.57 -10.83
CA GLU A 608 22.91 13.15 -10.67
C GLU A 608 22.07 12.55 -9.55
N LEU A 609 21.93 11.23 -9.59
CA LEU A 609 21.33 10.42 -8.55
C LEU A 609 22.26 9.24 -8.24
N ASN A 610 22.38 8.90 -6.96
CA ASN A 610 23.10 7.72 -6.50
C ASN A 610 22.12 6.68 -5.96
N THR A 611 22.57 5.43 -5.91
CA THR A 611 21.85 4.36 -5.21
C THR A 611 22.68 3.75 -4.10
N LEU A 612 22.00 3.20 -3.10
CA LEU A 612 22.56 2.54 -1.94
C LEU A 612 22.29 1.03 -1.98
N SER A 613 23.02 0.28 -1.15
CA SER A 613 22.78 -1.15 -0.94
C SER A 613 21.82 -1.45 0.20
N GLU A 614 21.50 -0.45 1.03
CA GLU A 614 20.59 -0.57 2.16
C GLU A 614 19.63 0.62 2.14
N PRO A 615 18.38 0.42 2.57
CA PRO A 615 17.42 1.50 2.67
C PRO A 615 17.73 2.42 3.84
N ILE A 616 17.26 3.66 3.77
CA ILE A 616 17.22 4.59 4.90
C ILE A 616 15.74 4.86 5.19
N LEU A 617 15.20 4.26 6.24
CA LEU A 617 13.78 4.34 6.61
C LEU A 617 13.52 5.13 7.89
N ASP A 618 14.56 5.51 8.64
CA ASP A 618 14.48 6.07 9.99
C ASP A 618 15.17 7.44 10.13
N LYS A 619 15.35 8.17 9.02
CA LYS A 619 15.97 9.50 9.04
C LYS A 619 14.93 10.59 8.81
N LEU A 620 14.49 11.19 9.90
CA LEU A 620 13.61 12.35 9.91
C LEU A 620 14.40 13.65 9.70
N ILE A 621 13.88 14.54 8.85
CA ILE A 621 14.42 15.88 8.62
C ILE A 621 13.23 16.86 8.63
N PRO A 622 12.75 17.27 9.82
CA PRO A 622 11.59 18.15 9.92
C PRO A 622 11.75 19.43 9.08
N GLU A 623 10.66 19.93 8.49
CA GLU A 623 10.70 21.21 7.79
C GLU A 623 11.02 22.35 8.78
N ASN A 624 11.81 23.34 8.35
CA ASN A 624 12.17 24.47 9.20
C ASN A 624 10.90 25.15 9.76
N GLY A 625 10.76 25.16 11.09
CA GLY A 625 9.60 25.73 11.79
C GLY A 625 8.61 24.70 12.34
N SER A 626 8.85 23.41 12.15
CA SER A 626 8.14 22.31 12.82
C SER A 626 8.89 21.94 14.12
N ASN A 627 8.48 22.52 15.25
CA ASN A 627 8.86 22.04 16.58
C ASN A 627 7.81 21.06 17.10
#